data_AF-A0A914ZLJ7-F1
#
_entry.id   AF-A0A914ZLJ7-F1
#
_cell.length_a   1.000
_cell.length_b   1.000
_cell.length_c   1.000
_cell.angle_alpha   90.00
_cell.angle_beta   90.00
_cell.angle_gamma   90.00
#
_symmetry.space_group_name_H-M   'P 1'
#
loop_
_entity.id
_entity.type
_entity.pdbx_description
1 polymer ?
#
loop_
_entity_poly.entity_id
_entity_poly.type
_entity_poly.pdbx_seq_one_letter_code
_entity_poly.pdbx_strand_id
1 'polypeptide(L)'
;MKFSEGMPVDNTSLFRARAKTIQMRQVARIKKEGDGAVREMKLRALDLEPTDSSSANYSIYSSKANEIRRCLTELKDAVIARRREYITAVGHCNGFALSTYKGMSEWERNKMDDESERAIRQCSQLIRSLQRQIRLDTELRSSDEAAHLEEVARILDGYLKKIAKIVTELRSVRVRKTATMNEIT
;
A
#
# COMPACT_ATOMS: atom_id res chain seq x y z
N MET A 1 -24.47 1.94 -27.04
CA MET A 1 -24.33 1.80 -25.58
C MET A 1 -24.41 0.32 -25.24
N LYS A 2 -23.29 -0.33 -24.90
CA LYS A 2 -23.26 -1.73 -24.46
C LYS A 2 -22.90 -1.72 -22.97
N PHE A 3 -23.87 -2.06 -22.13
CA PHE A 3 -23.60 -2.41 -20.74
C PHE A 3 -23.25 -3.90 -20.72
N SER A 4 -21.98 -4.24 -20.55
CA SER A 4 -21.55 -5.57 -20.12
C SER A 4 -21.31 -5.50 -18.62
N GLU A 5 -22.41 -5.52 -17.88
CA GLU A 5 -22.39 -5.60 -16.42
C GLU A 5 -22.09 -7.06 -16.05
N GLY A 6 -20.90 -7.30 -15.50
CA GLY A 6 -20.46 -8.61 -15.07
C GLY A 6 -21.38 -9.12 -13.96
N MET A 7 -22.19 -10.12 -14.28
CA MET A 7 -23.06 -10.78 -13.31
C MET A 7 -22.18 -11.41 -12.21
N PRO A 8 -22.45 -11.17 -10.91
CA PRO A 8 -21.67 -11.76 -9.83
C PRO A 8 -21.72 -13.28 -9.94
N VAL A 9 -20.55 -13.92 -9.99
CA VAL A 9 -20.45 -15.38 -10.02
C VAL A 9 -20.88 -15.90 -8.65
N ASP A 10 -22.13 -16.34 -8.58
CA ASP A 10 -22.71 -16.94 -7.40
C ASP A 10 -21.98 -18.24 -7.07
N ASN A 11 -21.18 -18.25 -6.00
CA ASN A 11 -20.43 -19.43 -5.55
C ASN A 11 -21.25 -20.32 -4.59
N THR A 12 -22.58 -20.16 -4.55
CA THR A 12 -23.40 -21.03 -3.73
C THR A 12 -23.41 -22.46 -4.27
N SER A 13 -23.58 -23.42 -3.36
CA SER A 13 -23.78 -24.84 -3.70
C SER A 13 -24.91 -25.03 -4.72
N LEU A 14 -25.96 -24.20 -4.62
CA LEU A 14 -27.08 -24.16 -5.55
C LEU A 14 -26.64 -23.76 -6.97
N PHE A 15 -25.86 -22.70 -7.11
CA PHE A 15 -25.34 -22.27 -8.41
C PHE A 15 -24.42 -23.32 -9.02
N ARG A 16 -23.49 -23.90 -8.25
CA ARG A 16 -22.62 -24.98 -8.73
C ARG A 16 -23.41 -26.20 -9.19
N ALA A 17 -24.44 -26.60 -8.44
CA ALA A 17 -25.29 -27.73 -8.80
C ALA A 17 -26.10 -27.45 -10.08
N ARG A 18 -26.64 -26.23 -10.22
CA ARG A 18 -27.34 -25.80 -11.43
C ARG A 18 -26.40 -25.73 -12.64
N ALA A 19 -25.21 -25.17 -12.49
CA ALA A 19 -24.19 -25.12 -13.55
C ALA A 19 -23.79 -26.52 -14.02
N LYS A 20 -23.56 -27.45 -13.08
CA LYS A 20 -23.30 -28.87 -13.38
C LYS A 20 -24.47 -29.52 -14.12
N THR A 21 -25.71 -29.23 -13.72
CA THR A 21 -26.91 -29.78 -14.38
C THR A 21 -27.04 -29.26 -15.82
N ILE A 22 -26.73 -27.99 -16.06
CA ILE A 22 -26.75 -27.39 -17.40
C ILE A 22 -25.65 -28.02 -18.27
N GLN A 23 -24.42 -28.13 -17.75
CA GLN A 23 -23.31 -28.80 -18.45
C GLN A 23 -23.63 -30.26 -18.77
N MET A 24 -24.19 -31.01 -17.82
CA MET A 24 -24.60 -32.41 -18.05
C MET A 24 -25.67 -32.53 -19.14
N ARG A 25 -26.64 -31.61 -19.21
CA ARG A 25 -27.64 -31.60 -20.28
C ARG A 25 -27.03 -31.27 -21.64
N GLN A 26 -26.06 -30.37 -21.70
CA GLN A 26 -25.32 -30.05 -22.94
C GLN A 26 -24.47 -31.23 -23.40
N VAL A 27 -23.71 -31.86 -22.49
CA VAL A 27 -22.91 -33.07 -22.78
C VAL A 27 -23.81 -34.23 -23.20
N ALA A 28 -25.00 -34.40 -22.60
CA ALA A 28 -25.96 -35.42 -23.02
C ALA A 28 -26.59 -35.15 -24.39
N ARG A 29 -26.79 -33.87 -24.77
CA ARG A 29 -27.17 -33.48 -26.15
C ARG A 29 -26.07 -33.81 -27.14
N ILE A 30 -24.83 -33.43 -26.84
CA ILE A 30 -23.65 -33.73 -27.68
C ILE A 30 -23.45 -35.25 -27.81
N LYS A 31 -23.62 -36.00 -26.72
CA LYS A 31 -23.52 -37.47 -26.72
C LYS A 31 -24.68 -38.15 -27.48
N LYS A 32 -25.83 -37.50 -27.65
CA LYS A 32 -26.91 -37.95 -28.54
C LYS A 32 -26.62 -37.64 -30.02
N GLU A 33 -25.71 -36.73 -30.32
CA GLU A 33 -25.38 -36.26 -31.68
C GLU A 33 -24.04 -36.78 -32.22
N GLY A 34 -23.27 -37.56 -31.45
CA GLY A 34 -22.03 -38.17 -31.95
C GLY A 34 -21.43 -39.21 -31.00
N ASP A 35 -21.42 -40.46 -31.45
CA ASP A 35 -20.70 -41.57 -30.82
C ASP A 35 -19.20 -41.46 -31.18
N GLY A 36 -18.31 -41.24 -30.20
CA GLY A 36 -16.87 -41.38 -30.46
C GLY A 36 -15.85 -40.63 -29.59
N ALA A 37 -16.19 -39.60 -28.80
CA ALA A 37 -15.15 -38.74 -28.18
C ALA A 37 -15.24 -38.55 -26.64
N VAL A 38 -15.93 -39.44 -25.93
CA VAL A 38 -16.34 -39.19 -24.53
C VAL A 38 -15.30 -39.58 -23.46
N ARG A 39 -14.20 -40.27 -23.81
CA ARG A 39 -13.22 -40.74 -22.80
C ARG A 39 -12.08 -39.75 -22.48
N GLU A 40 -11.80 -38.78 -23.34
CA GLU A 40 -10.61 -37.91 -23.15
C GLU A 40 -10.91 -36.61 -22.37
N MET A 41 -12.16 -36.13 -22.37
CA MET A 41 -12.51 -34.85 -21.75
C MET A 41 -12.82 -34.94 -20.25
N LYS A 42 -13.05 -36.15 -19.70
CA LYS A 42 -13.42 -36.35 -18.29
C LYS A 42 -12.23 -36.22 -17.32
N LEU A 43 -10.99 -36.31 -17.82
CA LEU A 43 -9.77 -36.16 -17.01
C LEU A 43 -9.35 -34.70 -16.78
N ARG A 44 -9.81 -33.74 -17.58
CA ARG A 44 -9.41 -32.32 -17.45
C ARG A 44 -10.31 -31.48 -16.54
N ALA A 45 -11.46 -32.00 -16.11
CA ALA A 45 -12.47 -31.22 -15.38
C ALA A 45 -12.40 -31.37 -13.85
N LEU A 46 -11.49 -32.20 -13.32
CA LEU A 46 -11.40 -32.52 -11.89
C LEU A 46 -10.24 -31.84 -11.15
N ASP A 47 -9.43 -31.02 -11.83
CA ASP A 47 -8.21 -30.42 -11.24
C ASP A 47 -8.16 -28.88 -11.34
N LEU A 48 -9.33 -28.23 -11.44
CA LEU A 48 -9.41 -26.78 -11.28
C LEU A 48 -9.53 -26.44 -9.79
N GLU A 49 -8.48 -26.75 -9.04
CA GLU A 49 -8.15 -25.95 -7.86
C GLU A 49 -7.89 -24.52 -8.36
N PRO A 50 -8.44 -23.47 -7.72
CA PRO A 50 -8.13 -22.10 -8.07
C PRO A 50 -6.70 -21.82 -7.65
N THR A 51 -5.74 -22.18 -8.50
CA THR A 51 -4.37 -21.70 -8.36
C THR A 51 -4.42 -20.19 -8.53
N ASP A 52 -4.03 -19.46 -7.48
CA ASP A 52 -3.84 -18.01 -7.50
C ASP A 52 -3.02 -17.64 -8.74
N SER A 53 -3.70 -17.21 -9.80
CA SER A 53 -3.12 -16.92 -11.11
C SER A 53 -2.47 -15.54 -11.12
N SER A 54 -1.95 -15.09 -9.98
CA SER A 54 -1.18 -13.86 -9.89
C SER A 54 0.15 -14.09 -10.60
N SER A 55 0.52 -13.22 -11.54
CA SER A 55 1.84 -13.31 -12.16
C SER A 55 2.96 -13.32 -11.10
N ALA A 56 4.05 -14.04 -11.36
CA ALA A 56 5.21 -14.04 -10.46
C ALA A 56 5.73 -12.61 -10.21
N ASN A 57 5.66 -11.76 -11.23
CA ASN A 57 6.06 -10.35 -11.15
C ASN A 57 5.13 -9.53 -10.26
N TYR A 58 3.81 -9.78 -10.28
CA TYR A 58 2.89 -9.14 -9.35
C TYR A 58 3.28 -9.39 -7.88
N SER A 59 3.64 -10.64 -7.54
CA SER A 59 4.08 -10.98 -6.19
C SER A 59 5.35 -10.22 -5.77
N ILE A 60 6.31 -10.06 -6.70
CA ILE A 60 7.54 -9.29 -6.47
C ILE A 60 7.22 -7.82 -6.20
N TYR A 61 6.39 -7.19 -7.03
CA TYR A 61 6.03 -5.77 -6.84
C TYR A 61 5.17 -5.56 -5.60
N SER A 62 4.27 -6.50 -5.29
CA SER A 62 3.48 -6.49 -4.06
C SER A 62 4.38 -6.58 -2.81
N SER A 63 5.39 -7.44 -2.86
CA SER A 63 6.40 -7.55 -1.78
C SER A 63 7.18 -6.25 -1.62
N LYS A 64 7.65 -5.67 -2.72
CA LYS A 64 8.35 -4.37 -2.72
C LYS A 64 7.48 -3.22 -2.21
N ALA A 65 6.21 -3.18 -2.59
CA ALA A 65 5.24 -2.22 -2.07
C ALA A 65 5.05 -2.36 -0.56
N ASN A 66 5.03 -3.60 -0.05
CA ASN A 66 4.95 -3.88 1.38
C ASN A 66 6.20 -3.43 2.15
N GLU A 67 7.39 -3.59 1.58
CA GLU A 67 8.62 -3.06 2.18
C GLU A 67 8.57 -1.54 2.28
N ILE A 68 8.17 -0.85 1.21
CA ILE A 68 7.99 0.60 1.21
C ILE A 68 6.98 1.01 2.29
N ARG A 69 5.84 0.31 2.38
CA ARG A 69 4.83 0.55 3.41
C ARG A 69 5.41 0.43 4.82
N ARG A 70 6.29 -0.56 5.06
CA ARG A 70 6.97 -0.74 6.34
C ARG A 70 7.89 0.45 6.64
N CYS A 71 8.74 0.85 5.69
CA CYS A 71 9.60 2.03 5.84
C CYS A 71 8.80 3.31 6.12
N LEU A 72 7.67 3.53 5.46
CA LEU A 72 6.79 4.66 5.74
C LEU A 72 6.22 4.63 7.16
N THR A 73 5.84 3.45 7.63
CA THR A 73 5.30 3.27 8.98
C THR A 73 6.38 3.52 10.04
N GLU A 74 7.57 2.95 9.86
CA GLU A 74 8.73 3.21 10.72
C GLU A 74 9.09 4.70 10.79
N LEU A 75 9.10 5.39 9.65
CA LEU A 75 9.33 6.84 9.60
C LEU A 75 8.26 7.61 10.40
N LYS A 76 6.97 7.29 10.17
CA LYS A 76 5.87 7.94 10.89
C LYS A 76 6.01 7.72 12.39
N ASP A 77 6.25 6.49 12.82
CA ASP A 77 6.31 6.13 14.23
C ASP A 77 7.53 6.79 14.90
N ALA A 78 8.68 6.85 14.22
CA ALA A 78 9.88 7.54 14.70
C ALA A 78 9.68 9.06 14.88
N VAL A 79 8.86 9.70 14.01
CA VAL A 79 8.50 11.12 14.14
C VAL A 79 7.51 11.33 15.29
N ILE A 80 6.49 10.48 15.40
CA ILE A 80 5.47 10.61 16.44
C ILE A 80 6.04 10.37 17.84
N ALA A 81 6.88 9.34 18.01
CA ALA A 81 7.50 8.99 19.29
C ALA A 81 8.30 10.18 19.88
N ARG A 82 9.01 10.92 19.03
CA ARG A 82 9.86 12.05 19.40
C ARG A 82 9.14 13.40 19.45
N ARG A 83 7.85 13.45 19.06
CA ARG A 83 7.07 14.70 18.93
C ARG A 83 7.01 15.51 20.22
N ARG A 84 6.76 14.85 21.36
CA ARG A 84 6.64 15.53 22.66
C ARG A 84 7.94 16.21 23.05
N GLU A 85 9.05 15.50 22.96
CA GLU A 85 10.37 15.99 23.34
C GLU A 85 10.84 17.12 22.42
N TYR A 86 10.52 17.03 21.12
CA TYR A 86 10.79 18.07 20.13
C TYR A 86 10.08 19.40 20.45
N ILE A 87 8.82 19.35 20.92
CA ILE A 87 8.01 20.55 21.21
C ILE A 87 8.28 21.11 22.62
N THR A 88 8.54 20.24 23.60
CA THR A 88 8.68 20.62 25.02
C THR A 88 9.89 21.53 25.23
N ALA A 89 11.02 21.26 24.55
CA ALA A 89 12.24 22.06 24.74
C ALA A 89 12.15 23.50 24.20
N VAL A 90 11.14 23.82 23.39
CA VAL A 90 10.92 25.18 22.87
C VAL A 90 10.10 25.95 23.89
N GLY A 91 10.77 26.68 24.79
CA GLY A 91 10.13 27.58 25.77
C GLY A 91 10.35 27.25 27.25
N HIS A 92 11.16 26.24 27.60
CA HIS A 92 11.67 26.16 28.99
C HIS A 92 12.76 27.22 29.13
N CYS A 93 12.40 28.34 29.74
CA CYS A 93 13.38 29.30 30.24
C CYS A 93 14.37 28.57 31.15
N ASN A 94 15.67 28.82 30.95
CA ASN A 94 16.75 28.42 31.85
C ASN A 94 16.65 29.10 33.24
N GLY A 95 15.45 29.51 33.68
CA GLY A 95 15.25 30.43 34.79
C GLY A 95 14.53 29.85 36.00
N PHE A 96 13.39 29.15 35.86
CA PHE A 96 12.57 28.93 37.07
C PHE A 96 11.52 27.80 37.03
N ALA A 97 11.78 26.66 36.38
CA ALA A 97 10.86 25.53 36.51
C ALA A 97 11.61 24.21 36.72
N LEU A 98 11.37 23.59 37.88
CA LEU A 98 11.70 22.21 38.27
C LEU A 98 11.06 21.16 37.32
N SER A 99 11.28 21.27 36.01
CA SER A 99 10.96 20.19 35.07
C SER A 99 12.15 19.24 35.04
N THR A 100 12.03 18.10 35.73
CA THR A 100 12.96 16.96 35.62
C THR A 100 13.01 16.36 34.21
N TYR A 101 12.15 16.81 33.29
CA TYR A 101 12.10 16.37 31.91
C TYR A 101 13.01 17.24 31.03
N LYS A 102 14.18 16.70 30.67
CA LYS A 102 15.11 17.30 29.70
C LYS A 102 14.57 17.03 28.28
N GLY A 103 13.94 18.03 27.67
CA GLY A 103 13.53 17.95 26.26
C GLY A 103 14.73 17.95 25.29
N MET A 104 14.47 17.83 23.99
CA MET A 104 15.53 17.80 22.97
C MET A 104 16.31 19.13 22.88
N SER A 105 17.63 19.03 22.89
CA SER A 105 18.55 20.10 22.50
C SER A 105 18.28 20.58 21.06
N GLU A 106 18.77 21.78 20.73
CA GLU A 106 18.65 22.31 19.37
C GLU A 106 19.36 21.43 18.33
N TRP A 107 20.53 20.90 18.68
CA TRP A 107 21.22 19.91 17.86
C TRP A 107 20.35 18.66 17.62
N GLU A 108 19.67 18.14 18.66
CA GLU A 108 18.86 16.90 18.55
C GLU A 108 17.69 17.12 17.60
N ARG A 109 17.08 18.30 17.68
CA ARG A 109 15.98 18.72 16.80
C ARG A 109 16.44 18.85 15.35
N ASN A 110 17.59 19.48 15.10
CA ASN A 110 18.12 19.63 13.74
C ASN A 110 18.50 18.28 13.14
N LYS A 111 19.13 17.38 13.92
CA LYS A 111 19.40 16.02 13.47
C LYS A 111 18.12 15.27 13.12
N MET A 112 17.08 15.37 13.96
CA MET A 112 15.78 14.74 13.68
C MET A 112 15.16 15.30 12.39
N ASP A 113 15.25 16.60 12.16
CA ASP A 113 14.77 17.24 10.94
C ASP A 113 15.49 16.71 9.70
N ASP A 114 16.82 16.62 9.74
CA ASP A 114 17.65 16.11 8.65
C ASP A 114 17.39 14.62 8.36
N GLU A 115 17.29 13.80 9.41
CA GLU A 115 16.94 12.38 9.31
C GLU A 115 15.58 12.19 8.66
N SER A 116 14.57 12.94 9.13
CA SER A 116 13.20 12.86 8.60
C SER A 116 13.16 13.27 7.14
N GLU A 117 13.87 14.33 6.77
CA GLU A 117 13.91 14.81 5.38
C GLU A 117 14.65 13.85 4.45
N ARG A 118 15.75 13.27 4.92
CA ARG A 118 16.48 12.22 4.19
C ARG A 118 15.59 10.99 3.97
N ALA A 119 14.91 10.53 5.00
CA ALA A 119 14.00 9.38 4.91
C ALA A 119 12.82 9.64 3.97
N ILE A 120 12.22 10.84 4.01
CA ILE A 120 11.15 11.25 3.09
C ILE A 120 11.65 11.21 1.64
N ARG A 121 12.83 11.78 1.37
CA ARG A 121 13.45 11.74 0.03
C ARG A 121 13.69 10.31 -0.45
N GLN A 122 14.25 9.46 0.39
CA GLN A 122 14.51 8.05 0.07
C GLN A 122 13.20 7.29 -0.23
N CYS A 123 12.17 7.44 0.60
CA CYS A 123 10.86 6.83 0.37
C CYS A 123 10.23 7.31 -0.94
N SER A 124 10.34 8.61 -1.25
CA SER A 124 9.86 9.18 -2.52
C SER A 124 10.57 8.57 -3.73
N GLN A 125 11.90 8.38 -3.63
CA GLN A 125 12.67 7.71 -4.68
C GLN A 125 12.27 6.25 -4.86
N LEU A 126 12.05 5.51 -3.77
CA LEU A 126 11.60 4.11 -3.81
C LEU A 126 10.22 3.98 -4.47
N ILE A 127 9.28 4.87 -4.13
CA ILE A 127 7.94 4.89 -4.72
C ILE A 127 8.01 5.20 -6.22
N ARG A 128 8.78 6.21 -6.62
CA ARG A 128 8.96 6.55 -8.04
C ARG A 128 9.63 5.42 -8.82
N SER A 129 10.59 4.73 -8.19
CA SER A 129 11.23 3.55 -8.77
C SER A 129 10.23 2.41 -8.97
N LEU A 130 9.39 2.12 -7.96
CA LEU A 130 8.31 1.13 -8.06
C LEU A 130 7.34 1.47 -9.20
N GLN A 131 6.85 2.70 -9.26
CA GLN A 131 5.94 3.16 -10.33
C GLN A 131 6.56 2.99 -11.71
N ARG A 132 7.84 3.35 -11.87
CA ARG A 132 8.55 3.20 -13.14
C ARG A 132 8.69 1.72 -13.53
N GLN A 133 9.03 0.85 -12.59
CA GLN A 133 9.18 -0.57 -12.86
C GLN A 133 7.85 -1.21 -13.30
N ILE A 134 6.75 -0.93 -12.58
CA ILE A 134 5.41 -1.41 -12.94
C ILE A 134 5.04 -0.98 -14.37
N ARG A 135 5.32 0.27 -14.76
CA ARG A 135 4.99 0.80 -16.09
C ARG A 135 5.81 0.20 -17.24
N LEU A 136 7.05 -0.19 -16.95
CA LEU A 136 7.95 -0.76 -17.94
C LEU A 136 7.79 -2.28 -18.08
N ASP A 137 7.16 -2.92 -17.10
CA ASP A 137 6.98 -4.37 -17.07
C ASP A 137 5.82 -4.80 -18.00
N THR A 138 6.17 -5.45 -19.10
CA THR A 138 5.22 -5.96 -20.10
C THR A 138 4.55 -7.27 -19.70
N GLU A 139 5.05 -7.97 -18.68
CA GLU A 139 4.54 -9.26 -18.23
C GLU A 139 3.34 -9.10 -17.27
N LEU A 140 3.15 -7.90 -16.71
CA LEU A 140 2.01 -7.55 -15.83
C LEU A 140 0.67 -7.38 -16.56
N ARG A 141 0.60 -7.72 -17.86
CA ARG A 141 -0.56 -7.42 -18.72
C ARG A 141 -1.74 -8.36 -18.54
N SER A 142 -1.78 -9.11 -17.45
CA SER A 142 -3.05 -9.57 -16.87
C SER A 142 -3.86 -8.30 -16.54
N SER A 143 -5.02 -8.15 -17.16
CA SER A 143 -5.65 -6.83 -17.47
C SER A 143 -5.97 -5.92 -16.26
N ASP A 144 -5.70 -6.34 -15.03
CA ASP A 144 -5.94 -5.56 -13.82
C ASP A 144 -4.74 -5.52 -12.84
N GLU A 145 -3.71 -6.35 -13.02
CA GLU A 145 -2.55 -6.41 -12.11
C GLU A 145 -1.73 -5.12 -12.12
N ALA A 146 -1.42 -4.61 -13.31
CA ALA A 146 -0.71 -3.34 -13.46
C ALA A 146 -1.50 -2.17 -12.88
N ALA A 147 -2.80 -2.09 -13.18
CA ALA A 147 -3.67 -1.02 -12.70
C ALA A 147 -3.78 -1.03 -11.17
N HIS A 148 -3.96 -2.22 -10.58
CA HIS A 148 -3.94 -2.41 -9.14
C HIS A 148 -2.63 -1.93 -8.52
N LEU A 149 -1.48 -2.35 -9.07
CA LEU A 149 -0.17 -1.98 -8.51
C LEU A 149 0.16 -0.49 -8.67
N GLU A 150 -0.30 0.15 -9.76
CA GLU A 150 -0.22 1.61 -9.91
C GLU A 150 -1.03 2.32 -8.81
N GLU A 151 -2.23 1.83 -8.51
CA GLU A 151 -3.07 2.38 -7.46
C GLU A 151 -2.45 2.18 -6.07
N VAL A 152 -1.88 1.00 -5.80
CA VAL A 152 -1.09 0.74 -4.58
C VAL A 152 0.05 1.77 -4.45
N ALA A 153 0.80 2.01 -5.53
CA ALA A 153 1.87 3.01 -5.51
C ALA A 153 1.35 4.44 -5.26
N ARG A 154 0.17 4.78 -5.79
CA ARG A 154 -0.51 6.07 -5.53
C ARG A 154 -0.91 6.21 -4.06
N ILE A 155 -1.42 5.15 -3.44
CA ILE A 155 -1.77 5.12 -2.02
C ILE A 155 -0.51 5.33 -1.15
N LEU A 156 0.61 4.67 -1.50
CA LEU A 156 1.88 4.84 -0.80
C LEU A 156 2.40 6.28 -0.91
N ASP A 157 2.34 6.90 -2.09
CA ASP A 157 2.69 8.31 -2.27
C ASP A 157 1.81 9.24 -1.43
N GLY A 158 0.49 8.98 -1.41
CA GLY A 158 -0.45 9.69 -0.55
C GLY A 158 -0.12 9.55 0.94
N TYR A 159 0.30 8.36 1.38
CA TYR A 159 0.71 8.14 2.77
C TYR A 159 2.01 8.91 3.11
N LEU A 160 3.01 8.87 2.22
CA LEU A 160 4.24 9.64 2.39
C LEU A 160 3.95 11.16 2.49
N LYS A 161 3.06 11.69 1.66
CA LYS A 161 2.64 13.10 1.72
C LYS A 161 2.01 13.47 3.05
N LYS A 162 1.18 12.59 3.63
CA LYS A 162 0.61 12.78 4.98
C LYS A 162 1.71 12.80 6.05
N ILE A 163 2.70 11.91 5.95
CA ILE A 163 3.85 11.90 6.87
C ILE A 163 4.68 13.17 6.74
N ALA A 164 4.97 13.61 5.50
CA ALA A 164 5.68 14.86 5.24
C ALA A 164 4.92 16.06 5.83
N LYS A 165 3.59 16.08 5.72
CA LYS A 165 2.74 17.10 6.35
C LYS A 165 2.94 17.14 7.87
N ILE A 166 2.91 15.99 8.55
CA ILE A 166 3.17 15.90 10.01
C ILE A 166 4.53 16.53 10.36
N VAL A 167 5.58 16.22 9.59
CA VAL A 167 6.92 16.78 9.82
C VAL A 167 6.93 18.30 9.62
N THR A 168 6.30 18.81 8.57
CA THR A 168 6.22 20.26 8.33
C THR A 168 5.42 21.01 9.40
N GLU A 169 4.33 20.42 9.89
CA GLU A 169 3.53 20.98 10.99
C GLU A 169 4.35 21.02 12.29
N LEU A 170 5.13 19.98 12.57
CA LEU A 170 6.01 19.92 13.73
C LEU A 170 7.07 21.04 13.68
N ARG A 171 7.71 21.24 12.53
CA ARG A 171 8.65 22.35 12.30
C ARG A 171 7.96 23.71 12.45
N SER A 172 6.74 23.88 11.95
CA SER A 172 5.97 25.12 12.09
C SER A 172 5.65 25.46 13.55
N VAL A 173 5.29 24.46 14.35
CA VAL A 173 5.09 24.64 15.81
C VAL A 173 6.38 25.13 16.48
N ARG A 174 7.53 24.56 16.13
CA ARG A 174 8.84 25.02 16.64
C ARG A 174 9.08 26.49 16.29
N VAL A 175 8.94 26.86 15.01
CA VAL A 175 9.18 28.24 14.54
C VAL A 175 8.30 29.24 15.28
N ARG A 176 6.99 28.96 15.41
CA ARG A 176 6.06 29.85 16.13
C ARG A 176 6.46 30.04 17.58
N LYS A 177 6.80 28.96 18.29
CA LYS A 177 7.22 29.04 19.69
C LYS A 177 8.55 29.81 19.86
N THR A 178 9.51 29.63 18.95
CA THR A 178 10.77 30.39 18.98
C THR A 178 10.52 31.88 18.71
N ALA A 179 9.66 32.23 17.74
CA ALA A 179 9.30 33.61 17.45
C ALA A 179 8.66 34.30 18.66
N THR A 180 7.69 33.65 19.32
CA THR A 180 7.05 34.20 20.52
C THR A 180 8.02 34.41 21.69
N MET A 181 9.08 33.62 21.81
CA MET A 181 10.10 33.82 22.85
C MET A 181 10.97 35.04 22.56
N ASN A 182 11.32 35.26 21.28
CA ASN A 182 12.12 36.42 20.87
C ASN A 182 11.35 37.74 20.95
N GLU A 183 10.01 37.73 20.92
CA GLU A 183 9.18 38.92 21.12
C GLU A 183 9.03 39.30 22.60
N ILE A 184 9.25 38.36 23.52
CA ILE A 184 9.08 38.55 24.99
C ILE A 184 10.41 38.89 25.68
N THR A 185 11.55 38.65 25.02
CA THR A 185 12.91 38.92 25.53
C THR A 185 13.43 40.23 24.99
#